data_AF-A0A562C6M3-F1
#
_entry.id   AF-A0A562C6M3-F1
#
_cell.length_a   1.000
_cell.length_b   1.000
_cell.length_c   1.000
_cell.angle_alpha   90.00
_cell.angle_beta   90.00
_cell.angle_gamma   90.00
#
_symmetry.space_group_name_H-M   'P 1'
#
loop_
_entity.id
_entity.type
_entity.pdbx_description
1 polymer ?
#
loop_
_entity_poly.entity_id
_entity_poly.type
_entity_poly.pdbx_seq_one_letter_code
_entity_poly.pdbx_strand_id
1 'polypeptide(L)'
;MEFRLLAQDEYDRKLREVIVGTEGHHAGVQDVGDGLATIGWGYTLNNHENMPIWRRAGIELTPEQTAVLEHVDRAPEGRKTAIGLTFDKVLTETESDRLLRASIQAYEAPAVEAGMPLSDERVAVVSVTYNRGPGVMRSHEVMGAIRDGDRAEAWYQLRYNCWGSKVSAENGLRKRRFAEAEIFGLYDDPEAVSVEEAAAVYAMYREHHAEIDRVERRFGVTVNGVEARPNRIAHANRDYPDIVAMYGEVQTIADSLEPARSRLLGHLRERYPTLAGELTEERFNAGLIDPERFPREFAVVAGQGVQPGSPAVAHRMAGPAATQHGPFQSGHLNAAVAALRSDDPAQADRALRRLADSPEGQAFIHMGEEARARGEEVAREALVR
;
A
#
# COMPACT_ATOMS: atom_id res chain seq x y z
N MET A 1 -9.88 -5.69 7.71
CA MET A 1 -10.45 -4.99 6.54
C MET A 1 -11.26 -5.94 5.70
N GLU A 2 -12.35 -5.46 5.13
CA GLU A 2 -13.14 -6.15 4.10
C GLU A 2 -12.71 -5.72 2.69
N PHE A 3 -12.79 -6.61 1.71
CA PHE A 3 -12.41 -6.30 0.33
C PHE A 3 -13.64 -6.14 -0.55
N ARG A 4 -13.63 -5.13 -1.43
CA ARG A 4 -14.66 -4.97 -2.47
C ARG A 4 -14.41 -5.97 -3.59
N LEU A 5 -14.93 -7.18 -3.41
CA LEU A 5 -14.67 -8.33 -4.29
C LEU A 5 -15.15 -8.08 -5.73
N LEU A 6 -14.33 -8.51 -6.68
CA LEU A 6 -14.60 -8.39 -8.10
C LEU A 6 -14.65 -9.76 -8.76
N ALA A 7 -15.53 -9.89 -9.75
CA ALA A 7 -15.43 -10.96 -10.73
C ALA A 7 -14.15 -10.78 -11.57
N GLN A 8 -13.70 -11.86 -12.20
CA GLN A 8 -12.41 -11.87 -12.89
C GLN A 8 -12.37 -10.92 -14.10
N ASP A 9 -13.45 -10.85 -14.87
CA ASP A 9 -13.64 -9.96 -16.01
C ASP A 9 -13.73 -8.49 -15.57
N GLU A 10 -14.40 -8.22 -14.46
CA GLU A 10 -14.46 -6.88 -13.90
C GLU A 10 -13.09 -6.41 -13.41
N TYR A 11 -12.37 -7.26 -12.66
CA TYR A 11 -11.02 -6.96 -12.21
C TYR A 11 -10.08 -6.60 -13.37
N ASP A 12 -10.09 -7.37 -14.46
CA ASP A 12 -9.25 -7.11 -15.63
C ASP A 12 -9.59 -5.77 -16.29
N ARG A 13 -10.88 -5.50 -16.46
CA ARG A 13 -11.36 -4.23 -17.04
C ARG A 13 -10.90 -3.05 -16.19
N LYS A 14 -11.09 -3.12 -14.87
CA LYS A 14 -10.69 -2.08 -13.92
C LYS A 14 -9.18 -1.89 -13.90
N LEU A 15 -8.41 -2.98 -13.93
CA LEU A 15 -6.96 -2.95 -13.91
C LEU A 15 -6.38 -2.32 -15.19
N ARG A 16 -6.96 -2.65 -16.35
CA ARG A 16 -6.63 -2.01 -17.63
C ARG A 16 -6.84 -0.51 -17.56
N GLU A 17 -8.03 -0.09 -17.12
CA GLU A 17 -8.38 1.33 -17.02
C GLU A 17 -7.41 2.11 -16.11
N VAL A 18 -7.03 1.52 -14.98
CA VAL A 18 -6.18 2.20 -13.99
C VAL A 18 -4.70 2.20 -14.38
N ILE A 19 -4.18 1.11 -14.96
CA ILE A 19 -2.75 0.99 -15.30
C ILE A 19 -2.43 1.69 -16.62
N VAL A 20 -3.22 1.39 -17.65
CA VAL A 20 -2.98 1.84 -19.03
C VAL A 20 -3.63 3.19 -19.27
N GLY A 21 -4.68 3.53 -18.53
CA GLY A 21 -5.43 4.75 -18.75
C GLY A 21 -6.07 4.77 -20.14
N THR A 22 -6.21 5.98 -20.68
CA THR A 22 -6.83 6.23 -21.99
C THR A 22 -5.90 6.02 -23.18
N GLU A 23 -4.72 5.41 -23.00
CA GLU A 23 -3.70 5.27 -24.07
C GLU A 23 -4.18 4.45 -25.28
N GLY A 24 -5.37 3.85 -25.21
CA GLY A 24 -6.07 3.30 -26.36
C GLY A 24 -5.53 1.93 -26.80
N HIS A 25 -6.36 1.18 -27.52
CA HIS A 25 -5.98 -0.13 -28.03
C HIS A 25 -5.11 0.01 -29.27
N HIS A 26 -4.00 -0.74 -29.31
CA HIS A 26 -3.15 -0.84 -30.49
C HIS A 26 -3.11 -2.28 -30.97
N ALA A 27 -4.02 -2.64 -31.88
CA ALA A 27 -4.11 -4.01 -32.38
C ALA A 27 -2.77 -4.49 -33.00
N GLY A 28 -2.03 -3.62 -33.69
CA GLY A 28 -0.70 -3.91 -34.22
C GLY A 28 0.40 -3.15 -33.50
N VAL A 29 1.66 -3.56 -33.71
CA VAL A 29 2.82 -2.86 -33.14
C VAL A 29 2.99 -1.49 -33.77
N GLN A 30 3.23 -0.49 -32.93
CA GLN A 30 3.64 0.84 -33.36
C GLN A 30 4.54 1.52 -32.32
N ASP A 31 5.20 2.59 -32.73
CA ASP A 31 5.85 3.54 -31.82
C ASP A 31 4.85 4.64 -31.48
N VAL A 32 4.51 4.78 -30.21
CA VAL A 32 3.52 5.74 -29.70
C VAL A 32 4.13 7.12 -29.42
N GLY A 33 5.38 7.34 -29.86
CA GLY A 33 6.15 8.56 -29.66
C GLY A 33 7.13 8.50 -28.49
N ASP A 34 7.27 7.33 -27.86
CA ASP A 34 8.20 7.06 -26.76
C ASP A 34 9.49 6.37 -27.22
N GLY A 35 9.61 6.03 -28.51
CA GLY A 35 10.76 5.34 -29.06
C GLY A 35 10.72 3.83 -28.78
N LEU A 36 9.58 3.28 -28.37
CA LEU A 36 9.42 1.88 -28.00
C LEU A 36 8.39 1.19 -28.91
N ALA A 37 8.58 -0.12 -29.15
CA ALA A 37 7.65 -0.91 -29.96
C ALA A 37 6.52 -1.42 -29.07
N THR A 38 5.32 -0.86 -29.20
CA THR A 38 4.18 -1.08 -28.30
C THR A 38 2.99 -1.70 -29.03
N ILE A 39 2.30 -2.65 -28.39
CA ILE A 39 1.13 -3.38 -28.91
C ILE A 39 0.11 -3.65 -27.80
N GLY A 40 -1.15 -3.85 -28.19
CA GLY A 40 -2.27 -4.14 -27.30
C GLY A 40 -2.61 -2.98 -26.39
N TRP A 41 -2.64 -3.24 -25.09
CA TRP A 41 -2.89 -2.24 -24.05
C TRP A 41 -1.58 -1.73 -23.43
N GLY A 42 -0.71 -1.17 -24.27
CA GLY A 42 0.57 -0.61 -23.82
C GLY A 42 1.66 -1.64 -23.54
N TYR A 43 1.57 -2.87 -24.07
CA TYR A 43 2.65 -3.86 -23.91
C TYR A 43 3.84 -3.48 -24.81
N THR A 44 4.98 -3.20 -24.20
CA THR A 44 6.21 -2.89 -24.92
C THR A 44 7.03 -4.16 -25.23
N LEU A 45 7.31 -4.40 -26.50
CA LEU A 45 8.18 -5.49 -26.96
C LEU A 45 9.64 -5.31 -26.53
N ASN A 46 10.06 -4.10 -26.14
CA ASN A 46 11.39 -3.78 -25.60
C ASN A 46 11.64 -4.41 -24.22
N ASN A 47 11.50 -5.73 -24.14
CA ASN A 47 11.64 -6.58 -22.98
C ASN A 47 12.63 -7.72 -23.31
N HIS A 48 13.08 -8.45 -22.30
CA HIS A 48 13.88 -9.67 -22.43
C HIS A 48 13.06 -10.95 -22.22
N GLU A 49 11.79 -10.81 -21.82
CA GLU A 49 10.91 -11.93 -21.46
C GLU A 49 9.65 -12.00 -22.34
N ASN A 50 9.71 -11.55 -23.60
CA ASN A 50 8.56 -11.64 -24.49
C ASN A 50 8.09 -13.08 -24.63
N MET A 51 8.99 -14.01 -24.92
CA MET A 51 8.59 -15.41 -25.15
C MET A 51 7.87 -16.06 -23.95
N PRO A 52 8.37 -15.96 -22.69
CA PRO A 52 7.63 -16.40 -21.52
C PRO A 52 6.26 -15.74 -21.32
N ILE A 53 6.15 -14.43 -21.56
CA ILE A 53 4.91 -13.67 -21.36
C ILE A 53 3.86 -14.07 -22.41
N TRP A 54 4.24 -14.09 -23.69
CA TRP A 54 3.33 -14.42 -24.79
C TRP A 54 2.83 -15.86 -24.72
N ARG A 55 3.70 -16.80 -24.31
CA ARG A 55 3.29 -18.19 -24.05
C ARG A 55 2.26 -18.27 -22.93
N ARG A 56 2.43 -17.50 -21.86
CA ARG A 56 1.50 -17.44 -20.72
C ARG A 56 0.16 -16.81 -21.09
N ALA A 57 0.18 -15.82 -21.98
CA ALA A 57 -1.02 -15.23 -22.56
C ALA A 57 -1.82 -16.24 -23.44
N GLY A 58 -1.19 -17.34 -23.86
CA GLY A 58 -1.80 -18.34 -24.72
C GLY A 58 -2.15 -17.78 -26.09
N ILE A 59 -1.34 -16.84 -26.60
CA ILE A 59 -1.52 -16.25 -27.92
C ILE A 59 -0.70 -17.07 -28.91
N GLU A 60 -1.38 -17.59 -29.93
CA GLU A 60 -0.73 -18.37 -30.98
C GLU A 60 0.11 -17.45 -31.87
N LEU A 61 1.35 -17.90 -32.15
CA LEU A 61 2.32 -17.21 -32.98
C LEU A 61 2.76 -18.12 -34.12
N THR A 62 3.01 -17.52 -35.29
CA THR A 62 3.70 -18.23 -36.38
C THR A 62 5.17 -18.46 -36.04
N PRO A 63 5.88 -19.36 -36.77
CA PRO A 63 7.33 -19.51 -36.62
C PRO A 63 8.11 -18.20 -36.83
N GLU A 64 7.68 -17.38 -37.79
CA GLU A 64 8.30 -16.09 -38.09
C GLU A 64 8.10 -15.09 -36.94
N GLN A 65 6.87 -15.00 -36.42
CA GLN A 65 6.54 -14.17 -35.26
C GLN A 65 7.31 -14.59 -34.01
N THR A 66 7.43 -15.90 -33.79
CA THR A 66 8.25 -16.47 -32.71
C THR A 66 9.71 -16.04 -32.85
N ALA A 67 10.28 -16.16 -34.05
CA ALA A 67 11.66 -15.77 -34.31
C ALA A 67 11.91 -14.27 -34.08
N VAL A 68 10.92 -13.40 -34.37
CA VAL A 68 11.00 -11.97 -34.08
C VAL A 68 11.05 -11.71 -32.58
N LEU A 69 10.13 -12.28 -31.78
CA LEU A 69 10.14 -12.08 -30.32
C LEU A 69 11.43 -12.60 -29.68
N GLU A 70 11.92 -13.77 -30.10
CA GLU A 70 13.21 -14.30 -29.63
C GLU A 70 14.40 -13.42 -30.03
N HIS A 71 14.33 -12.75 -31.18
CA HIS A 71 15.36 -11.80 -31.59
C HIS A 71 15.29 -10.55 -30.72
N VAL A 72 14.10 -10.01 -30.45
CA VAL A 72 13.94 -8.86 -29.56
C VAL A 72 14.50 -9.18 -28.17
N ASP A 73 14.16 -10.33 -27.59
CA ASP A 73 14.61 -10.75 -26.25
C ASP A 73 16.14 -10.73 -26.11
N ARG A 74 16.85 -11.22 -27.13
CA ARG A 74 18.32 -11.31 -27.19
C ARG A 74 19.02 -10.03 -27.66
N ALA A 75 18.29 -9.08 -28.25
CA ALA A 75 18.89 -7.86 -28.79
C ALA A 75 19.31 -6.88 -27.68
N PRO A 76 20.41 -6.12 -27.87
CA PRO A 76 20.74 -4.97 -27.02
C PRO A 76 19.65 -3.89 -27.08
N GLU A 77 19.46 -3.14 -25.99
CA GLU A 77 18.42 -2.10 -25.82
C GLU A 77 18.23 -1.20 -27.05
N GLY A 78 19.32 -0.62 -27.57
CA GLY A 78 19.28 0.29 -28.72
C GLY A 78 18.82 -0.31 -30.05
N ARG A 79 18.57 -1.63 -30.11
CA ARG A 79 18.06 -2.30 -31.32
C ARG A 79 16.67 -2.90 -31.14
N LYS A 80 16.17 -3.01 -29.90
CA LYS A 80 14.91 -3.70 -29.60
C LYS A 80 13.72 -3.07 -30.33
N THR A 81 13.60 -1.74 -30.30
CA THR A 81 12.50 -1.02 -30.98
C THR A 81 12.46 -1.34 -32.47
N ALA A 82 13.60 -1.18 -33.16
CA ALA A 82 13.66 -1.40 -34.61
C ALA A 82 13.29 -2.83 -35.01
N ILE A 83 13.63 -3.83 -34.19
CA ILE A 83 13.23 -5.22 -34.42
C ILE A 83 11.76 -5.41 -34.07
N GLY A 84 11.31 -4.89 -32.93
CA GLY A 84 9.93 -5.00 -32.45
C GLY A 84 8.92 -4.44 -33.44
N LEU A 85 9.23 -3.30 -34.08
CA LEU A 85 8.39 -2.69 -35.12
C LEU A 85 8.21 -3.57 -36.38
N THR A 86 8.98 -4.65 -36.53
CA THR A 86 8.80 -5.63 -37.63
C THR A 86 7.83 -6.76 -37.28
N PHE A 87 7.36 -6.83 -36.03
CA PHE A 87 6.44 -7.86 -35.58
C PHE A 87 5.02 -7.57 -36.10
N ASP A 88 4.47 -8.52 -36.85
CA ASP A 88 3.28 -8.31 -37.70
C ASP A 88 1.98 -8.90 -37.11
N LYS A 89 2.02 -9.41 -35.87
CA LYS A 89 0.82 -9.92 -35.19
C LYS A 89 -0.16 -8.78 -34.97
N VAL A 90 -1.41 -9.02 -35.36
CA VAL A 90 -2.56 -8.17 -35.01
C VAL A 90 -3.34 -8.87 -33.91
N LEU A 91 -3.50 -8.18 -32.77
CA LEU A 91 -4.23 -8.66 -31.60
C LEU A 91 -5.71 -8.26 -31.67
N THR A 92 -6.56 -9.23 -31.39
CA THR A 92 -7.93 -8.96 -30.91
C THR A 92 -7.89 -8.32 -29.53
N GLU A 93 -8.96 -7.64 -29.11
CA GLU A 93 -9.07 -7.11 -27.73
C GLU A 93 -8.89 -8.21 -26.69
N THR A 94 -9.47 -9.40 -26.92
CA THR A 94 -9.31 -10.55 -26.02
C THR A 94 -7.86 -11.06 -25.94
N GLU A 95 -7.10 -11.02 -27.04
CA GLU A 95 -5.67 -11.33 -27.00
C GLU A 95 -4.90 -10.22 -26.26
N SER A 96 -5.23 -8.95 -26.47
CA SER A 96 -4.61 -7.84 -25.74
C SER A 96 -4.87 -7.90 -24.23
N ASP A 97 -6.07 -8.26 -23.79
CA ASP A 97 -6.41 -8.48 -22.39
C ASP A 97 -5.59 -9.62 -21.78
N ARG A 98 -5.45 -10.75 -22.51
CA ARG A 98 -4.62 -11.87 -22.08
C ARG A 98 -3.14 -11.50 -22.01
N LEU A 99 -2.64 -10.71 -22.96
CA LEU A 99 -1.26 -10.23 -22.97
C LEU A 99 -1.00 -9.28 -21.79
N LEU A 100 -1.90 -8.34 -21.53
CA LEU A 100 -1.84 -7.45 -20.39
C LEU A 100 -1.80 -8.24 -19.07
N ARG A 101 -2.70 -9.20 -18.89
CA ARG A 101 -2.70 -10.06 -17.70
C ARG A 101 -1.38 -10.82 -17.53
N ALA A 102 -0.85 -11.38 -18.61
CA ALA A 102 0.40 -12.11 -18.56
C ALA A 102 1.59 -11.21 -18.21
N SER A 103 1.60 -9.95 -18.68
CA SER A 103 2.67 -8.99 -18.42
C SER A 103 2.61 -8.38 -17.01
N ILE A 104 1.41 -8.22 -16.44
CA ILE A 104 1.24 -7.58 -15.13
C ILE A 104 1.41 -8.54 -13.95
N GLN A 105 1.43 -9.86 -14.16
CA GLN A 105 1.44 -10.85 -13.07
C GLN A 105 2.57 -10.63 -12.05
N ALA A 106 3.75 -10.20 -12.50
CA ALA A 106 4.87 -9.90 -11.59
C ALA A 106 4.56 -8.72 -10.65
N TYR A 107 3.75 -7.76 -11.11
CA TYR A 107 3.29 -6.61 -10.33
C TYR A 107 2.09 -6.96 -9.45
N GLU A 108 1.34 -8.02 -9.76
CA GLU A 108 0.32 -8.55 -8.87
C GLU A 108 0.90 -9.30 -7.68
N ALA A 109 2.10 -9.86 -7.82
CA ALA A 109 2.69 -10.75 -6.84
C ALA A 109 2.70 -10.19 -5.40
N PRO A 110 3.07 -8.92 -5.13
CA PRO A 110 3.02 -8.40 -3.75
C PRO A 110 1.60 -8.43 -3.16
N ALA A 111 0.58 -8.07 -3.94
CA ALA A 111 -0.82 -8.09 -3.48
C ALA A 111 -1.31 -9.53 -3.22
N VAL A 112 -0.96 -10.47 -4.11
CA VAL A 112 -1.28 -11.90 -3.95
C VAL A 112 -0.60 -12.49 -2.72
N GLU A 113 0.70 -12.20 -2.53
CA GLU A 113 1.48 -12.64 -1.37
C GLU A 113 0.92 -12.10 -0.05
N ALA A 114 0.29 -10.91 -0.07
CA ALA A 114 -0.42 -10.34 1.07
C ALA A 114 -1.85 -10.87 1.26
N GLY A 115 -2.30 -11.83 0.44
CA GLY A 115 -3.60 -12.46 0.58
C GLY A 115 -4.77 -11.63 0.01
N MET A 116 -4.49 -10.63 -0.84
CA MET A 116 -5.55 -9.81 -1.43
C MET A 116 -6.32 -10.60 -2.51
N PRO A 117 -7.66 -10.76 -2.36
CA PRO A 117 -8.48 -11.35 -3.40
C PRO A 117 -8.56 -10.44 -4.62
N LEU A 118 -9.27 -10.87 -5.67
CA LEU A 118 -9.64 -9.96 -6.75
C LEU A 118 -10.59 -8.90 -6.18
N SER A 119 -10.12 -7.66 -6.08
CA SER A 119 -10.86 -6.57 -5.46
C SER A 119 -10.38 -5.20 -5.97
N ASP A 120 -11.16 -4.15 -5.70
CA ASP A 120 -10.76 -2.76 -6.03
C ASP A 120 -9.45 -2.37 -5.32
N GLU A 121 -9.28 -2.79 -4.07
CA GLU A 121 -8.05 -2.55 -3.29
C GLU A 121 -6.84 -3.19 -3.97
N ARG A 122 -7.01 -4.40 -4.52
CA ARG A 122 -5.96 -5.06 -5.27
C ARG A 122 -5.63 -4.28 -6.54
N VAL A 123 -6.62 -3.75 -7.26
CA VAL A 123 -6.37 -2.87 -8.44
C VAL A 123 -5.49 -1.68 -8.06
N ALA A 124 -5.79 -1.00 -6.95
CA ALA A 124 -4.98 0.12 -6.45
C ALA A 124 -3.53 -0.30 -6.14
N VAL A 125 -3.35 -1.39 -5.39
CA VAL A 125 -2.01 -1.88 -5.01
C VAL A 125 -1.21 -2.33 -6.23
N VAL A 126 -1.83 -2.97 -7.23
CA VAL A 126 -1.15 -3.36 -8.46
C VAL A 126 -0.77 -2.15 -9.30
N SER A 127 -1.61 -1.12 -9.39
CA SER A 127 -1.25 0.14 -10.07
C SER A 127 -0.03 0.82 -9.41
N VAL A 128 -0.02 0.90 -8.08
CA VAL A 128 1.14 1.42 -7.35
C VAL A 128 2.37 0.56 -7.60
N THR A 129 2.20 -0.77 -7.60
CA THR A 129 3.29 -1.72 -7.86
C THR A 129 3.84 -1.62 -9.26
N TYR A 130 3.00 -1.41 -10.26
CA TYR A 130 3.41 -1.15 -11.64
C TYR A 130 4.34 0.05 -11.72
N ASN A 131 4.02 1.13 -11.01
CA ASN A 131 4.83 2.33 -10.97
C ASN A 131 6.10 2.21 -10.09
N ARG A 132 6.03 1.44 -9.01
CA ARG A 132 7.10 1.36 -7.97
C ARG A 132 8.06 0.20 -8.16
N GLY A 133 7.63 -0.83 -8.88
CA GLY A 133 8.29 -2.12 -8.96
C GLY A 133 7.91 -3.06 -7.82
N PRO A 134 7.79 -4.38 -8.10
CA PRO A 134 7.35 -5.37 -7.12
C PRO A 134 8.32 -5.57 -5.97
N GLY A 135 9.64 -5.45 -6.20
CA GLY A 135 10.64 -5.57 -5.14
C GLY A 135 10.48 -4.50 -4.06
N VAL A 136 10.26 -3.25 -4.48
CA VAL A 136 10.06 -2.11 -3.57
C VAL A 136 8.75 -2.25 -2.79
N MET A 137 7.68 -2.70 -3.44
CA MET A 137 6.38 -2.86 -2.79
C MET A 137 6.39 -3.97 -1.74
N ARG A 138 7.04 -5.11 -1.98
CA ARG A 138 7.11 -6.21 -1.00
C ARG A 138 7.64 -5.78 0.37
N SER A 139 8.62 -4.88 0.38
CA SER A 139 9.25 -4.36 1.59
C SER A 139 8.58 -3.09 2.14
N HIS A 140 7.54 -2.57 1.49
CA HIS A 140 6.90 -1.33 1.90
C HIS A 140 5.90 -1.56 3.05
N GLU A 141 5.80 -0.59 3.96
CA GLU A 141 4.93 -0.64 5.16
C GLU A 141 3.46 -0.89 4.82
N VAL A 142 2.99 -0.35 3.70
CA VAL A 142 1.63 -0.63 3.16
C VAL A 142 1.30 -2.12 3.11
N MET A 143 2.26 -2.99 2.76
CA MET A 143 2.02 -4.42 2.69
C MET A 143 1.92 -5.06 4.07
N GLY A 144 2.57 -4.48 5.08
CA GLY A 144 2.37 -4.83 6.49
C GLY A 144 0.96 -4.50 6.93
N ALA A 145 0.55 -3.24 6.75
CA ALA A 145 -0.80 -2.77 7.08
C ALA A 145 -1.91 -3.61 6.43
N ILE A 146 -1.76 -3.95 5.14
CA ILE A 146 -2.72 -4.84 4.44
C ILE A 146 -2.79 -6.23 5.10
N ARG A 147 -1.66 -6.85 5.43
CA ARG A 147 -1.63 -8.18 6.06
C ARG A 147 -2.22 -8.16 7.47
N ASP A 148 -2.00 -7.07 8.19
CA ASP A 148 -2.51 -6.86 9.55
C ASP A 148 -4.01 -6.44 9.53
N GLY A 149 -4.56 -6.19 8.33
CA GLY A 149 -5.94 -5.79 8.15
C GLY A 149 -6.23 -4.34 8.56
N ASP A 150 -5.19 -3.53 8.73
CA ASP A 150 -5.25 -2.11 9.07
C ASP A 150 -5.49 -1.28 7.80
N ARG A 151 -6.77 -1.12 7.48
CA ARG A 151 -7.20 -0.38 6.29
C ARG A 151 -6.78 1.09 6.35
N ALA A 152 -6.92 1.72 7.51
CA ALA A 152 -6.64 3.14 7.67
C ALA A 152 -5.15 3.41 7.42
N GLU A 153 -4.27 2.60 8.02
CA GLU A 153 -2.84 2.70 7.79
C GLU A 153 -2.47 2.38 6.33
N ALA A 154 -3.05 1.33 5.73
CA ALA A 154 -2.80 1.00 4.33
C ALA A 154 -3.19 2.14 3.38
N TRP A 155 -4.35 2.77 3.61
CA TRP A 155 -4.81 3.93 2.86
C TRP A 155 -3.85 5.12 3.01
N TYR A 156 -3.43 5.42 4.24
CA TYR A 156 -2.45 6.48 4.51
C TYR A 156 -1.14 6.23 3.76
N GLN A 157 -0.61 5.01 3.86
CA GLN A 157 0.63 4.62 3.22
C GLN A 157 0.52 4.75 1.69
N LEU A 158 -0.60 4.35 1.08
CA LEU A 158 -0.86 4.52 -0.35
C LEU A 158 -0.92 6.00 -0.74
N ARG A 159 -1.69 6.80 -0.01
CA ARG A 159 -1.93 8.21 -0.33
C ARG A 159 -0.69 9.08 -0.14
N TYR A 160 0.07 8.85 0.93
CA TYR A 160 1.13 9.76 1.38
C TYR A 160 2.56 9.21 1.27
N ASN A 161 2.78 7.89 1.34
CA ASN A 161 4.14 7.34 1.46
C ASN A 161 4.59 6.50 0.25
N CYS A 162 3.67 6.01 -0.58
CA CYS A 162 3.99 5.16 -1.73
C CYS A 162 4.53 5.90 -2.98
N TRP A 163 5.07 7.12 -2.89
CA TRP A 163 5.43 7.95 -4.06
C TRP A 163 6.89 7.83 -4.52
N GLY A 164 7.80 7.22 -3.73
CA GLY A 164 9.22 7.05 -4.10
C GLY A 164 10.14 8.20 -3.67
N SER A 165 11.33 8.30 -4.28
CA SER A 165 12.37 9.26 -3.88
C SER A 165 12.77 10.26 -4.98
N LYS A 166 12.26 10.10 -6.21
CA LYS A 166 12.60 10.96 -7.34
C LYS A 166 11.83 12.29 -7.26
N VAL A 167 12.42 13.29 -6.62
CA VAL A 167 11.83 14.61 -6.39
C VAL A 167 11.29 15.26 -7.66
N SER A 168 11.98 15.12 -8.80
CA SER A 168 11.54 15.70 -10.07
C SER A 168 10.22 15.11 -10.60
N ALA A 169 9.87 13.89 -10.18
CA ALA A 169 8.62 13.24 -10.55
C ALA A 169 7.53 13.36 -9.46
N GLU A 170 7.86 13.91 -8.28
CA GLU A 170 6.97 13.94 -7.11
C GLU A 170 5.59 14.50 -7.46
N ASN A 171 5.54 15.62 -8.18
CA ASN A 171 4.28 16.26 -8.58
C ASN A 171 3.32 15.33 -9.35
N GLY A 172 3.83 14.56 -10.31
CA GLY A 172 3.02 13.62 -11.08
C GLY A 172 2.63 12.40 -10.26
N LEU A 173 3.55 11.93 -9.41
CA LEU A 173 3.32 10.77 -8.54
C LEU A 173 2.29 11.07 -7.45
N ARG A 174 2.33 12.24 -6.81
CA ARG A 174 1.32 12.66 -5.82
C ARG A 174 -0.09 12.70 -6.41
N LYS A 175 -0.24 13.23 -7.62
CA LYS A 175 -1.52 13.20 -8.36
C LYS A 175 -2.06 11.77 -8.50
N ARG A 176 -1.20 10.84 -8.93
CA ARG A 176 -1.58 9.44 -9.12
C ARG A 176 -1.89 8.73 -7.80
N ARG A 177 -1.12 9.00 -6.73
CA ARG A 177 -1.36 8.41 -5.40
C ARG A 177 -2.66 8.87 -4.75
N PHE A 178 -3.09 10.12 -4.97
CA PHE A 178 -4.42 10.54 -4.52
C PHE A 178 -5.52 9.71 -5.19
N ALA A 179 -5.43 9.48 -6.51
CA ALA A 179 -6.39 8.64 -7.23
C ALA A 179 -6.34 7.17 -6.82
N GLU A 180 -5.15 6.58 -6.66
CA GLU A 180 -5.01 5.18 -6.23
C GLU A 180 -5.49 4.95 -4.79
N ALA A 181 -5.31 5.94 -3.91
CA ALA A 181 -5.88 5.88 -2.57
C ALA A 181 -7.42 6.00 -2.57
N GLU A 182 -8.01 6.72 -3.52
CA GLU A 182 -9.47 6.75 -3.71
C GLU A 182 -9.99 5.37 -4.12
N ILE A 183 -9.33 4.72 -5.09
CA ILE A 183 -9.66 3.34 -5.52
C ILE A 183 -9.55 2.37 -4.34
N PHE A 184 -8.51 2.50 -3.51
CA PHE A 184 -8.34 1.66 -2.32
C PHE A 184 -9.42 1.95 -1.26
N GLY A 185 -9.81 3.21 -1.07
CA GLY A 185 -10.86 3.63 -0.14
C GLY A 185 -10.45 3.53 1.33
N LEU A 186 -10.75 4.58 2.10
CA LEU A 186 -10.41 4.65 3.53
C LEU A 186 -11.29 3.74 4.40
N TYR A 187 -12.49 3.40 3.92
CA TYR A 187 -13.49 2.63 4.65
C TYR A 187 -13.81 1.30 3.94
N ASP A 188 -14.22 0.31 4.72
CA ASP A 188 -14.85 -0.92 4.24
C ASP A 188 -16.18 -0.55 3.55
N ASP A 189 -17.02 0.26 4.22
CA ASP A 189 -18.22 0.89 3.65
C ASP A 189 -18.39 2.33 4.18
N PRO A 190 -18.22 3.37 3.35
CA PRO A 190 -18.33 4.77 3.79
C PRO A 190 -19.75 5.17 4.22
N GLU A 191 -20.79 4.45 3.80
CA GLU A 191 -22.18 4.73 4.19
C GLU A 191 -22.55 4.07 5.53
N ALA A 192 -21.72 3.15 6.01
CA ALA A 192 -22.00 2.33 7.19
C ALA A 192 -20.80 2.20 8.15
N VAL A 193 -20.10 3.31 8.41
CA VAL A 193 -18.90 3.33 9.25
C VAL A 193 -19.21 2.95 10.72
N SER A 194 -18.47 1.96 11.23
CA SER A 194 -18.54 1.52 12.63
C SER A 194 -17.81 2.47 13.60
N VAL A 195 -18.02 2.35 14.92
CA VAL A 195 -17.25 3.16 15.89
C VAL A 195 -15.78 2.77 15.84
N GLU A 196 -15.53 1.47 15.76
CA GLU A 196 -14.20 0.87 15.77
C GLU A 196 -13.39 1.31 14.55
N GLU A 197 -14.01 1.30 13.37
CA GLU A 197 -13.40 1.81 12.14
C GLU A 197 -13.17 3.32 12.21
N ALA A 198 -14.15 4.10 12.68
CA ALA A 198 -13.98 5.54 12.85
C ALA A 198 -12.86 5.88 13.84
N ALA A 199 -12.72 5.10 14.92
CA ALA A 199 -11.64 5.22 15.89
C ALA A 199 -10.28 4.85 15.29
N ALA A 200 -10.21 3.80 14.46
CA ALA A 200 -8.99 3.42 13.73
C ALA A 200 -8.55 4.52 12.75
N VAL A 201 -9.49 5.07 11.96
CA VAL A 201 -9.23 6.20 11.05
C VAL A 201 -8.72 7.41 11.82
N TYR A 202 -9.34 7.74 12.95
CA TYR A 202 -8.90 8.86 13.77
C TYR A 202 -7.51 8.63 14.39
N ALA A 203 -7.22 7.41 14.85
CA ALA A 203 -5.91 7.05 15.40
C ALA A 203 -4.81 7.20 14.35
N MET A 204 -5.01 6.64 13.15
CA MET A 204 -4.11 6.82 12.01
C MET A 204 -3.93 8.30 11.67
N TYR A 205 -5.04 9.04 11.56
CA TYR A 205 -4.99 10.46 11.20
C TYR A 205 -4.22 11.30 12.22
N ARG A 206 -4.39 11.03 13.52
CA ARG A 206 -3.68 11.74 14.58
C ARG A 206 -2.18 11.40 14.55
N GLU A 207 -1.84 10.11 14.46
CA GLU A 207 -0.45 9.66 14.42
C GLU A 207 0.32 10.32 13.28
N HIS A 208 -0.30 10.39 12.11
CA HIS A 208 0.32 10.93 10.90
C HIS A 208 -0.06 12.37 10.57
N HIS A 209 -0.66 13.09 11.51
CA HIS A 209 -1.27 14.41 11.27
C HIS A 209 -0.30 15.38 10.60
N ALA A 210 0.93 15.46 11.11
CA ALA A 210 1.96 16.36 10.61
C ALA A 210 2.36 16.03 9.15
N GLU A 211 2.45 14.76 8.79
CA GLU A 211 2.81 14.33 7.44
C GLU A 211 1.67 14.56 6.46
N ILE A 212 0.45 14.20 6.85
CA ILE A 212 -0.76 14.46 6.06
C ILE A 212 -0.86 15.96 5.76
N ASP A 213 -0.77 16.80 6.80
CA ASP A 213 -0.83 18.24 6.65
C ASP A 213 0.28 18.79 5.75
N ARG A 214 1.51 18.30 5.89
CA ARG A 214 2.64 18.68 5.02
C ARG A 214 2.35 18.39 3.55
N VAL A 215 1.85 17.20 3.23
CA VAL A 215 1.58 16.80 1.85
C VAL A 215 0.37 17.56 1.30
N GLU A 216 -0.71 17.66 2.07
CA GLU A 216 -1.93 18.36 1.66
C GLU A 216 -1.67 19.86 1.40
N ARG A 217 -0.90 20.54 2.24
CA ARG A 217 -0.48 21.94 1.99
C ARG A 217 0.28 22.11 0.68
N ARG A 218 1.10 21.12 0.31
CA ARG A 218 2.00 21.21 -0.85
C ARG A 218 1.34 20.75 -2.15
N PHE A 219 0.41 19.81 -2.07
CA PHE A 219 -0.11 19.12 -3.25
C PHE A 219 -1.63 18.96 -3.28
N GLY A 220 -2.37 19.10 -2.19
CA GLY A 220 -3.80 18.84 -2.15
C GLY A 220 -4.58 19.99 -1.53
N VAL A 221 -5.40 19.66 -0.53
CA VAL A 221 -6.20 20.62 0.23
C VAL A 221 -6.10 20.23 1.70
N THR A 222 -5.61 21.15 2.54
CA THR A 222 -5.52 20.86 3.99
C THR A 222 -6.89 20.57 4.58
N VAL A 223 -6.91 19.94 5.77
CA VAL A 223 -8.16 19.66 6.49
C VAL A 223 -9.01 20.91 6.76
N ASN A 224 -8.39 22.10 6.77
CA ASN A 224 -9.05 23.39 6.97
C ASN A 224 -9.39 24.12 5.65
N GLY A 225 -9.30 23.44 4.50
CA GLY A 225 -9.69 23.99 3.20
C GLY A 225 -8.64 24.86 2.50
N VAL A 226 -7.41 24.96 3.00
CA VAL A 226 -6.33 25.66 2.29
C VAL A 226 -5.86 24.84 1.10
N GLU A 227 -6.08 25.34 -0.12
CA GLU A 227 -5.67 24.69 -1.36
C GLU A 227 -4.19 24.92 -1.70
N ALA A 228 -3.53 23.86 -2.15
CA ALA A 228 -2.19 23.92 -2.75
C ALA A 228 -2.20 24.57 -4.14
N ARG A 229 -1.04 25.08 -4.57
CA ARG A 229 -0.85 25.64 -5.91
C ARG A 229 0.36 24.99 -6.61
N PRO A 230 0.15 24.10 -7.60
CA PRO A 230 -1.14 23.59 -8.07
C PRO A 230 -1.76 22.53 -7.15
N ASN A 231 -3.09 22.47 -7.13
CA ASN A 231 -3.86 21.42 -6.47
C ASN A 231 -3.87 20.13 -7.32
N ARG A 232 -3.23 19.08 -6.82
CA ARG A 232 -3.11 17.77 -7.48
C ARG A 232 -4.37 16.93 -7.34
N ILE A 233 -5.22 17.15 -6.34
CA ILE A 233 -6.53 16.50 -6.26
C ILE A 233 -7.41 16.98 -7.42
N ALA A 234 -7.51 18.30 -7.60
CA ALA A 234 -8.25 18.87 -8.73
C ALA A 234 -7.69 18.42 -10.10
N HIS A 235 -6.37 18.30 -10.22
CA HIS A 235 -5.76 17.75 -11.43
C HIS A 235 -6.04 16.26 -11.63
N ALA A 236 -6.09 15.45 -10.56
CA ALA A 236 -6.46 14.04 -10.68
C ALA A 236 -7.90 13.91 -11.20
N ASN A 237 -8.84 14.65 -10.61
CA ASN A 237 -10.25 14.63 -11.03
C ASN A 237 -10.45 15.07 -12.47
N ARG A 238 -9.65 16.04 -12.95
CA ARG A 238 -9.69 16.48 -14.35
C ARG A 238 -9.02 15.50 -15.31
N ASP A 239 -7.84 15.00 -14.95
CA ASP A 239 -6.96 14.27 -15.88
C ASP A 239 -7.25 12.76 -15.91
N TYR A 240 -8.06 12.23 -14.97
CA TYR A 240 -8.43 10.81 -14.87
C TYR A 240 -9.96 10.60 -14.90
N PRO A 241 -10.66 11.05 -15.96
CA PRO A 241 -12.12 11.03 -16.01
C PRO A 241 -12.71 9.62 -15.90
N ASP A 242 -12.04 8.59 -16.42
CA ASP A 242 -12.53 7.21 -16.35
C ASP A 242 -12.39 6.60 -14.95
N ILE A 243 -11.34 6.96 -14.22
CA ILE A 243 -11.21 6.62 -12.79
C ILE A 243 -12.32 7.32 -12.00
N VAL A 244 -12.58 8.60 -12.27
CA VAL A 244 -13.66 9.36 -11.61
C VAL A 244 -15.03 8.76 -11.91
N ALA A 245 -15.29 8.39 -13.16
CA ALA A 245 -16.56 7.76 -13.54
C ALA A 245 -16.78 6.41 -12.84
N MET A 246 -15.69 5.70 -12.49
CA MET A 246 -15.74 4.38 -11.92
C MET A 246 -15.76 4.36 -10.38
N TYR A 247 -15.00 5.25 -9.75
CA TYR A 247 -14.76 5.24 -8.30
C TYR A 247 -15.22 6.53 -7.59
N GLY A 248 -15.68 7.53 -8.35
CA GLY A 248 -15.99 8.85 -7.83
C GLY A 248 -14.80 9.81 -7.86
N GLU A 249 -15.08 11.07 -7.51
CA GLU A 249 -14.03 12.07 -7.42
C GLU A 249 -13.06 11.76 -6.28
N VAL A 250 -11.77 12.01 -6.53
CA VAL A 250 -10.73 11.98 -5.51
C VAL A 250 -11.07 13.03 -4.46
N GLN A 251 -11.29 12.56 -3.23
CA GLN A 251 -11.76 13.37 -2.12
C GLN A 251 -10.62 14.19 -1.49
N THR A 252 -10.95 15.35 -0.92
CA THR A 252 -10.03 16.06 -0.03
C THR A 252 -9.84 15.25 1.27
N ILE A 253 -8.80 15.56 2.06
CA ILE A 253 -8.66 14.93 3.37
C ILE A 253 -9.84 15.26 4.30
N ALA A 254 -10.43 16.46 4.19
CA ALA A 254 -11.57 16.86 5.02
C ALA A 254 -12.81 16.02 4.71
N ASP A 255 -13.06 15.76 3.42
CA ASP A 255 -14.18 14.94 2.96
C ASP A 255 -13.94 13.45 3.27
N SER A 256 -12.72 12.96 3.03
CA SER A 256 -12.33 11.58 3.37
C SER A 256 -12.53 11.26 4.85
N LEU A 257 -12.28 12.22 5.74
CA LEU A 257 -12.42 12.06 7.19
C LEU A 257 -13.86 12.23 7.70
N GLU A 258 -14.78 12.76 6.90
CA GLU A 258 -16.13 13.12 7.36
C GLU A 258 -16.91 11.93 7.94
N PRO A 259 -16.97 10.74 7.29
CA PRO A 259 -17.68 9.61 7.86
C PRO A 259 -17.17 9.20 9.25
N ALA A 260 -15.85 9.10 9.44
CA ALA A 260 -15.25 8.80 10.74
C ALA A 260 -15.50 9.92 11.76
N ARG A 261 -15.35 11.19 11.34
CA ARG A 261 -15.54 12.37 12.20
C ARG A 261 -16.96 12.41 12.76
N SER A 262 -17.96 12.32 11.88
CA SER A 262 -19.37 12.32 12.26
C SER A 262 -19.71 11.12 13.16
N ARG A 263 -19.28 9.91 12.77
CA ARG A 263 -19.57 8.68 13.52
C ARG A 263 -18.97 8.68 14.93
N LEU A 264 -17.69 9.05 15.04
CA LEU A 264 -16.95 9.02 16.29
C LEU A 264 -17.41 10.13 17.23
N LEU A 265 -17.53 11.38 16.74
CA LEU A 265 -17.97 12.49 17.57
C LEU A 265 -19.40 12.29 18.07
N GLY A 266 -20.31 11.82 17.23
CA GLY A 266 -21.68 11.49 17.63
C GLY A 266 -21.71 10.48 18.77
N HIS A 267 -21.00 9.36 18.60
CA HIS A 267 -20.89 8.31 19.63
C HIS A 267 -20.29 8.80 20.94
N LEU A 268 -19.16 9.50 20.87
CA LEU A 268 -18.47 9.97 22.07
C LEU A 268 -19.30 11.02 22.83
N ARG A 269 -20.01 11.90 22.14
CA ARG A 269 -20.90 12.90 22.77
C ARG A 269 -22.10 12.25 23.45
N GLU A 270 -22.69 11.23 22.83
CA GLU A 270 -23.79 10.47 23.42
C GLU A 270 -23.34 9.72 24.69
N ARG A 271 -22.18 9.07 24.62
CA ARG A 271 -21.65 8.25 25.71
C ARG A 271 -21.03 9.07 26.85
N TYR A 272 -20.42 10.22 26.53
CA TYR A 272 -19.71 11.08 27.48
C TYR A 272 -20.25 12.52 27.41
N PRO A 273 -21.53 12.76 27.78
CA PRO A 273 -22.19 14.05 27.60
C PRO A 273 -21.50 15.19 28.36
N THR A 274 -20.83 14.89 29.48
CA THR A 274 -20.05 15.88 30.25
C THR A 274 -18.82 16.38 29.51
N LEU A 275 -18.34 15.64 28.50
CA LEU A 275 -17.19 16.00 27.67
C LEU A 275 -17.60 16.54 26.30
N ALA A 276 -18.90 16.65 26.01
CA ALA A 276 -19.39 17.00 24.68
C ALA A 276 -18.83 18.34 24.15
N GLY A 277 -18.58 19.31 25.03
CA GLY A 277 -17.97 20.58 24.66
C GLY A 277 -16.50 20.50 24.21
N GLU A 278 -15.79 19.42 24.55
CA GLU A 278 -14.40 19.15 24.13
C GLU A 278 -14.31 18.21 22.91
N LEU A 279 -15.44 17.60 22.53
CA LEU A 279 -15.54 16.69 21.40
C LEU A 279 -16.03 17.48 20.19
N THR A 280 -15.20 18.36 19.62
CA THR A 280 -15.57 19.22 18.49
C THR A 280 -14.88 18.80 17.19
N GLU A 281 -15.41 19.25 16.06
CA GLU A 281 -14.81 19.00 14.74
C GLU A 281 -13.45 19.67 14.62
N GLU A 282 -13.27 20.87 15.18
CA GLU A 282 -11.98 21.56 15.18
C GLU A 282 -10.93 20.76 15.95
N ARG A 283 -11.30 20.16 17.08
CA ARG A 283 -10.38 19.33 17.86
C ARG A 283 -10.10 17.98 17.18
N PHE A 284 -11.08 17.41 16.49
CA PHE A 284 -10.87 16.25 15.63
C PHE A 284 -9.86 16.58 14.51
N ASN A 285 -10.10 17.64 13.74
CA ASN A 285 -9.25 18.07 12.63
C ASN A 285 -7.85 18.50 13.08
N ALA A 286 -7.69 18.93 14.33
CA ALA A 286 -6.39 19.25 14.91
C ALA A 286 -5.67 18.03 15.53
N GLY A 287 -6.27 16.83 15.55
CA GLY A 287 -5.69 15.66 16.19
C GLY A 287 -5.63 15.74 17.73
N LEU A 288 -6.52 16.53 18.36
CA LEU A 288 -6.45 16.88 19.80
C LEU A 288 -7.45 16.12 20.70
N ILE A 289 -8.15 15.11 20.17
CA ILE A 289 -8.97 14.19 20.97
C ILE A 289 -8.04 13.09 21.46
N ASP A 290 -7.89 13.00 22.78
CA ASP A 290 -7.02 12.02 23.42
C ASP A 290 -7.72 10.66 23.54
N PRO A 291 -7.25 9.59 22.85
CA PRO A 291 -7.84 8.26 22.93
C PRO A 291 -7.77 7.61 24.30
N GLU A 292 -6.80 7.99 25.13
CA GLU A 292 -6.63 7.39 26.46
C GLU A 292 -7.84 7.68 27.36
N ARG A 293 -8.59 8.74 27.05
CA ARG A 293 -9.86 9.08 27.70
C ARG A 293 -11.03 8.22 27.26
N PHE A 294 -10.89 7.49 26.14
CA PHE A 294 -11.92 6.67 25.51
C PHE A 294 -11.42 5.25 25.21
N PRO A 295 -10.83 4.53 26.19
CA PRO A 295 -10.07 3.32 25.92
C PRO A 295 -10.92 2.17 25.35
N ARG A 296 -12.26 2.21 25.50
CA ARG A 296 -13.14 1.19 24.92
C ARG A 296 -13.29 1.35 23.41
N GLU A 297 -13.51 2.59 22.96
CA GLU A 297 -13.67 2.92 21.56
C GLU A 297 -12.37 2.72 20.77
N PHE A 298 -11.22 2.93 21.42
CA PHE A 298 -9.89 2.76 20.81
C PHE A 298 -9.21 1.43 21.15
N ALA A 299 -9.85 0.53 21.90
CA ALA A 299 -9.29 -0.78 22.27
C ALA A 299 -8.97 -1.67 21.05
N VAL A 300 -9.74 -1.53 19.97
CA VAL A 300 -9.64 -2.40 18.79
C VAL A 300 -8.47 -2.01 17.87
N VAL A 301 -7.97 -0.78 18.01
CA VAL A 301 -6.81 -0.27 17.24
C VAL A 301 -5.47 -0.83 17.77
N ALA A 302 -5.48 -1.44 18.96
CA ALA A 302 -4.29 -2.01 19.62
C ALA A 302 -4.06 -3.51 19.32
N GLY A 303 -4.67 -4.08 18.28
CA GLY A 303 -4.34 -5.42 17.80
C GLY A 303 -5.13 -6.57 18.43
N GLN A 304 -6.45 -6.59 18.24
CA GLN A 304 -7.22 -7.84 18.23
C GLN A 304 -8.30 -7.77 17.16
N GLY A 305 -8.16 -8.61 16.12
CA GLY A 305 -9.19 -8.79 15.11
C GLY A 305 -10.51 -9.21 15.74
N VAL A 306 -11.55 -8.40 15.54
CA VAL A 306 -12.92 -8.74 15.92
C VAL A 306 -13.56 -9.47 14.73
N GLN A 307 -13.92 -10.74 14.94
CA GLN A 307 -14.93 -11.41 14.12
C GLN A 307 -16.31 -10.82 14.43
N PRO A 308 -17.13 -10.45 13.44
CA PRO A 308 -18.54 -10.14 13.65
C PRO A 308 -19.34 -11.44 13.87
N GLY A 309 -20.26 -11.40 14.84
CA GLY A 309 -20.86 -12.59 15.45
C GLY A 309 -21.81 -13.42 14.58
N SER A 310 -21.95 -14.69 14.98
CA SER A 310 -23.13 -15.53 14.74
C SER A 310 -23.43 -16.35 16.00
N PRO A 311 -24.68 -16.44 16.48
CA PRO A 311 -25.04 -17.30 17.60
C PRO A 311 -25.51 -18.68 17.09
N ALA A 312 -24.72 -19.74 17.29
CA ALA A 312 -25.20 -21.11 17.57
C ALA A 312 -24.07 -22.17 17.57
N VAL A 313 -23.75 -22.67 18.77
CA VAL A 313 -23.38 -24.04 19.21
C VAL A 313 -22.65 -25.03 18.26
N ALA A 314 -21.49 -25.51 18.76
CA ALA A 314 -20.76 -26.79 18.57
C ALA A 314 -20.06 -27.04 17.21
N HIS A 315 -18.81 -27.51 17.11
CA HIS A 315 -18.04 -28.46 17.93
C HIS A 315 -16.52 -28.15 17.93
N ARG A 316 -15.86 -28.45 19.06
CA ARG A 316 -14.41 -28.63 19.23
C ARG A 316 -13.77 -29.50 18.14
N MET A 317 -12.62 -29.08 17.61
CA MET A 317 -11.41 -29.90 17.41
C MET A 317 -10.15 -29.02 17.56
N ALA A 318 -9.14 -29.56 18.23
CA ALA A 318 -7.94 -28.86 18.72
C ALA A 318 -6.77 -28.85 17.71
N GLY A 319 -5.92 -27.81 17.77
CA GLY A 319 -4.59 -27.74 17.14
C GLY A 319 -3.95 -26.33 17.23
N PRO A 320 -2.61 -26.17 17.32
CA PRO A 320 -2.00 -25.34 18.36
C PRO A 320 -1.31 -24.02 17.93
N ALA A 321 -0.92 -23.27 18.97
CA ALA A 321 0.01 -22.13 19.04
C ALA A 321 -0.57 -20.72 18.84
N ALA A 322 -1.22 -20.22 19.90
CA ALA A 322 -1.41 -18.79 20.13
C ALA A 322 -0.05 -18.11 20.40
N THR A 323 0.27 -17.07 19.65
CA THR A 323 1.41 -16.18 19.92
C THR A 323 1.11 -15.34 21.16
N GLN A 324 1.77 -15.68 22.27
CA GLN A 324 1.79 -14.88 23.49
C GLN A 324 2.40 -13.50 23.22
N HIS A 325 1.69 -12.42 23.56
CA HIS A 325 2.32 -11.12 23.77
C HIS A 325 3.30 -11.26 24.94
N GLY A 326 4.59 -11.12 24.65
CA GLY A 326 5.63 -11.11 25.67
C GLY A 326 5.61 -9.81 26.50
N PRO A 327 6.37 -9.75 27.60
CA PRO A 327 6.28 -8.66 28.59
C PRO A 327 6.90 -7.34 28.12
N PHE A 328 7.55 -7.30 26.97
CA PHE A 328 8.20 -6.10 26.45
C PHE A 328 7.26 -5.34 25.52
N GLN A 329 7.36 -4.02 25.51
CA GLN A 329 6.61 -3.18 24.55
C GLN A 329 7.19 -3.29 23.13
N SER A 330 8.38 -3.89 22.97
CA SER A 330 9.01 -4.15 21.67
C SER A 330 8.71 -5.56 21.16
N GLY A 331 8.13 -5.64 19.96
CA GLY A 331 7.88 -6.90 19.25
C GLY A 331 9.17 -7.68 18.96
N HIS A 332 10.26 -6.98 18.62
CA HIS A 332 11.55 -7.62 18.35
C HIS A 332 12.18 -8.22 19.61
N LEU A 333 12.04 -7.57 20.77
CA LEU A 333 12.49 -8.12 22.06
C LEU A 333 11.67 -9.33 22.48
N ASN A 334 10.34 -9.26 22.35
CA ASN A 334 9.46 -10.39 22.63
C ASN A 334 9.78 -11.59 21.72
N ALA A 335 10.02 -11.34 20.44
CA ALA A 335 10.40 -12.36 19.47
C ALA A 335 11.78 -12.97 19.77
N ALA A 336 12.77 -12.15 20.15
CA ALA A 336 14.10 -12.64 20.52
C ALA A 336 14.08 -13.49 21.79
N VAL A 337 13.33 -13.08 22.82
CA VAL A 337 13.20 -13.84 24.07
C VAL A 337 12.41 -15.14 23.86
N ALA A 338 11.37 -15.13 23.03
CA ALA A 338 10.66 -16.34 22.65
C ALA A 338 11.56 -17.30 21.85
N ALA A 339 12.35 -16.80 20.90
CA ALA A 339 13.26 -17.60 20.09
C ALA A 339 14.44 -18.17 20.91
N LEU A 340 14.99 -17.42 21.86
CA LEU A 340 16.03 -17.92 22.78
C LEU A 340 15.53 -19.02 23.74
N ARG A 341 14.23 -19.07 23.99
CA ARG A 341 13.58 -20.14 24.76
C ARG A 341 13.16 -21.32 23.90
N SER A 342 13.26 -21.20 22.58
CA SER A 342 13.07 -22.31 21.66
C SER A 342 14.35 -23.12 21.55
N ASP A 343 14.24 -24.43 21.39
CA ASP A 343 15.38 -25.35 21.20
C ASP A 343 15.89 -25.31 19.73
N ASP A 344 15.61 -24.24 18.99
CA ASP A 344 16.04 -24.01 17.60
C ASP A 344 17.10 -22.89 17.55
N PRO A 345 18.40 -23.23 17.44
CA PRO A 345 19.47 -22.25 17.41
C PRO A 345 19.47 -21.38 16.15
N ALA A 346 18.92 -21.85 15.03
CA ALA A 346 18.83 -21.05 13.81
C ALA A 346 17.69 -20.02 13.90
N GLN A 347 16.60 -20.36 14.59
CA GLN A 347 15.53 -19.42 14.89
C GLN A 347 16.00 -18.34 15.88
N ALA A 348 16.76 -18.73 16.91
CA ALA A 348 17.38 -17.79 17.85
C ALA A 348 18.32 -16.81 17.12
N ASP A 349 19.23 -17.29 16.25
CA ASP A 349 20.14 -16.43 15.50
C ASP A 349 19.40 -15.42 14.61
N ARG A 350 18.37 -15.87 13.87
CA ARG A 350 17.56 -14.97 13.03
C ARG A 350 16.78 -13.94 13.82
N ALA A 351 16.32 -14.28 15.03
CA ALA A 351 15.57 -13.36 15.88
C ALA A 351 16.51 -12.33 16.53
N LEU A 352 17.70 -12.76 16.94
CA LEU A 352 18.73 -11.87 17.50
C LEU A 352 19.29 -10.89 16.46
N ARG A 353 19.51 -11.32 15.22
CA ARG A 353 19.92 -10.39 14.13
C ARG A 353 18.84 -9.35 13.86
N ARG A 354 17.58 -9.77 13.78
CA ARG A 354 16.46 -8.84 13.60
C ARG A 354 16.30 -7.87 14.77
N LEU A 355 16.56 -8.33 16.01
CA LEU A 355 16.62 -7.43 17.15
C LEU A 355 17.80 -6.46 17.02
N ALA A 356 19.00 -6.92 16.69
CA ALA A 356 20.19 -6.06 16.53
C ALA A 356 19.98 -4.99 15.45
N ASP A 357 19.29 -5.30 14.36
CA ASP A 357 19.01 -4.37 13.26
C ASP A 357 17.79 -3.46 13.52
N SER A 358 17.04 -3.68 14.60
CA SER A 358 15.87 -2.87 14.98
C SER A 358 16.27 -1.56 15.67
N PRO A 359 15.42 -0.52 15.64
CA PRO A 359 15.65 0.72 16.37
C PRO A 359 15.95 0.51 17.86
N GLU A 360 15.25 -0.42 18.51
CA GLU A 360 15.48 -0.74 19.92
C GLU A 360 16.81 -1.46 20.13
N GLY A 361 17.20 -2.38 19.25
CA GLY A 361 18.49 -3.05 19.33
C GLY A 361 19.66 -2.11 19.11
N GLN A 362 19.54 -1.19 18.14
CA GLN A 362 20.53 -0.13 17.92
C GLN A 362 20.63 0.81 19.13
N ALA A 363 19.50 1.14 19.77
CA ALA A 363 19.50 1.92 21.01
C ALA A 363 20.20 1.18 22.17
N PHE A 364 19.99 -0.13 22.32
CA PHE A 364 20.70 -0.94 23.31
C PHE A 364 22.20 -1.04 23.05
N ILE A 365 22.61 -1.20 21.78
CA ILE A 365 24.03 -1.23 21.38
C ILE A 365 24.68 0.11 21.73
N HIS A 366 24.06 1.23 21.36
CA HIS A 366 24.55 2.57 21.65
C HIS A 366 24.68 2.82 23.17
N MET A 367 23.66 2.44 23.95
CA MET A 367 23.72 2.52 25.42
C MET A 367 24.88 1.70 26.02
N GLY A 368 25.15 0.51 25.46
CA GLY A 368 26.25 -0.35 25.87
C GLY A 368 27.63 0.26 25.56
N GLU A 369 27.78 0.86 24.38
CA GLU A 369 29.00 1.56 23.97
C GLU A 369 29.28 2.78 24.85
N GLU A 370 28.26 3.58 25.15
CA GLU A 370 28.37 4.70 26.07
C GLU A 370 28.73 4.26 27.51
N ALA A 371 28.11 3.19 28.01
CA ALA A 371 28.41 2.66 29.33
C ALA A 371 29.85 2.14 29.42
N ARG A 372 30.36 1.53 28.35
CA ARG A 372 31.76 1.08 28.26
C ARG A 372 32.73 2.26 28.24
N ALA A 373 32.44 3.31 27.45
CA ALA A 373 33.26 4.51 27.39
C ALA A 373 33.37 5.21 28.76
N ARG A 374 32.25 5.33 29.48
CA ARG A 374 32.23 5.88 30.85
C ARG A 374 33.03 5.01 31.83
N GLY A 375 32.97 3.68 31.72
CA GLY A 375 33.74 2.77 32.54
C GLY A 375 35.26 2.83 32.29
N GLU A 376 35.66 2.97 31.03
CA GLU A 376 37.07 3.13 30.62
C GLU A 376 37.68 4.46 31.10
N GLU A 377 36.87 5.52 31.14
CA GLU A 377 37.27 6.84 31.65
C GLU A 377 37.47 6.81 33.18
N VAL A 378 36.53 6.22 33.92
CA VAL A 378 36.66 6.03 35.38
C VAL A 378 37.86 5.14 35.74
N ALA A 379 38.14 4.10 34.95
CA ALA A 379 39.31 3.24 35.15
C ALA A 379 40.63 3.97 34.85
N ARG A 380 40.67 4.87 33.86
CA ARG A 380 41.83 5.74 33.60
C ARG A 380 42.07 6.73 34.72
N GLU A 381 41.01 7.36 35.25
CA GLU A 381 41.13 8.28 36.38
C GLU A 381 41.60 7.60 37.67
N ALA A 382 41.22 6.34 37.88
CA ALA A 382 41.68 5.53 39.01
C ALA A 382 43.14 5.06 38.90
N LEU A 383 43.73 5.06 37.70
CA LEU A 383 45.15 4.73 37.44
C LEU A 383 46.08 5.94 37.54
N VAL A 384 45.52 7.16 37.59
CA VAL A 384 46.26 8.44 37.67
C VAL A 384 46.27 9.01 39.11
N ARG A 385 45.55 8.38 40.05
CA ARG A 385 45.65 8.57 41.50
C ARG A 385 46.46 7.45 42.13
#